data_AF-A0A2J8A7D1-F1
#
_entry.id   AF-A0A2J8A7D1-F1
#
_cell.length_a   1.000
_cell.length_b   1.000
_cell.length_c   1.000
_cell.angle_alpha   90.00
_cell.angle_beta   90.00
_cell.angle_gamma   90.00
#
_symmetry.space_group_name_H-M   'P 1'
#
loop_
_entity.id
_entity.type
_entity.pdbx_description
1 polymer ?
#
loop_
_entity_poly.entity_id
_entity_poly.type
_entity_poly.pdbx_seq_one_letter_code
_entity_poly.pdbx_strand_id
1 'polypeptide(L)'
;MGPPLRLAICVALLACVCAQPPVWPRFLDVPGVVCNDGRALASALADPSTTTALLPRDCILRGSDFSGFALPLLLRRNFTVMGSASRPVTLDLGFVSRKVRLGGGVVLTFSRVALLKYRAGSLAQAPGLDLLAPGEADEPMALLRLHECVLSYRLCFPVELMR
;
A
#
# COMPACT_ATOMS: atom_id res chain seq x y z
N MET A 1 -65.20 -11.96 7.37
CA MET A 1 -64.37 -10.75 7.55
C MET A 1 -62.96 -11.21 7.92
N GLY A 2 -62.03 -11.24 6.96
CA GLY A 2 -60.64 -11.63 7.19
C GLY A 2 -59.71 -10.48 6.78
N PRO A 3 -58.61 -10.21 7.52
CA PRO A 3 -57.73 -9.08 7.23
C PRO A 3 -56.85 -9.36 5.98
N PRO A 4 -56.35 -8.31 5.29
CA PRO A 4 -55.72 -8.44 3.99
C PRO A 4 -54.23 -8.82 4.08
N LEU A 5 -53.88 -9.87 3.36
CA LEU A 5 -52.58 -10.55 3.24
C LEU A 5 -51.50 -9.77 2.45
N ARG A 6 -51.52 -8.43 2.42
CA ARG A 6 -50.68 -7.63 1.50
C ARG A 6 -49.56 -6.80 2.14
N LEU A 7 -49.47 -6.72 3.46
CA LEU A 7 -48.42 -5.91 4.12
C LEU A 7 -47.14 -6.67 4.49
N ALA A 8 -47.12 -8.00 4.44
CA ALA A 8 -45.97 -8.78 4.91
C ALA A 8 -44.81 -8.90 3.90
N ILE A 9 -45.03 -8.56 2.62
CA ILE A 9 -44.04 -8.80 1.55
C ILE A 9 -43.05 -7.62 1.39
N CYS A 10 -43.42 -6.40 1.79
CA CYS A 10 -42.54 -5.24 1.60
C CYS A 10 -41.41 -5.10 2.63
N VAL A 11 -41.48 -5.73 3.80
CA VAL A 11 -40.45 -5.57 4.85
C VAL A 11 -39.28 -6.55 4.67
N ALA A 12 -39.50 -7.70 4.03
CA ALA A 12 -38.44 -8.70 3.83
C ALA A 12 -37.42 -8.32 2.72
N LEU A 13 -37.81 -7.47 1.76
CA LEU A 13 -36.93 -7.03 0.67
C LEU A 13 -35.99 -5.87 1.07
N LEU A 14 -36.33 -5.09 2.11
CA LEU A 14 -35.48 -3.98 2.57
C LEU A 14 -34.33 -4.43 3.51
N ALA A 15 -34.43 -5.61 4.13
CA ALA A 15 -33.41 -6.10 5.06
C ALA A 15 -32.21 -6.80 4.38
N CYS A 16 -32.32 -7.18 3.11
CA CYS A 16 -31.29 -7.98 2.42
C CYS A 16 -30.20 -7.17 1.71
N VAL A 17 -30.37 -5.84 1.58
CA VAL A 17 -29.41 -4.98 0.85
C VAL A 17 -28.31 -4.40 1.77
N CYS A 18 -28.48 -4.43 3.10
CA CYS A 18 -27.57 -3.78 4.04
C CYS A 18 -26.46 -4.67 4.62
N ALA A 19 -26.38 -5.95 4.24
CA ALA A 19 -25.49 -6.93 4.88
C ALA A 19 -24.54 -7.66 3.92
N GLN A 20 -24.31 -7.13 2.72
CA GLN A 20 -23.16 -7.59 1.96
C GLN A 20 -21.92 -6.96 2.59
N PRO A 21 -21.01 -7.73 3.22
CA PRO A 21 -19.72 -7.18 3.61
C PRO A 21 -19.10 -6.55 2.36
N PRO A 22 -18.29 -5.49 2.47
CA PRO A 22 -17.60 -4.94 1.30
C PRO A 22 -16.82 -6.06 0.63
N VAL A 23 -17.40 -6.63 -0.43
CA VAL A 23 -16.76 -7.63 -1.26
C VAL A 23 -15.86 -6.81 -2.14
N TRP A 24 -14.61 -6.66 -1.71
CA TRP A 24 -13.57 -6.20 -2.59
C TRP A 24 -13.67 -7.03 -3.88
N PRO A 25 -13.77 -6.39 -5.07
CA PRO A 25 -13.83 -7.12 -6.33
C PRO A 25 -12.76 -8.21 -6.32
N ARG A 26 -13.08 -9.43 -6.77
CA ARG A 26 -12.07 -10.47 -6.92
C ARG A 26 -11.10 -10.02 -8.02
N PHE A 27 -10.01 -9.35 -7.64
CA PHE A 27 -8.96 -8.82 -8.50
C PHE A 27 -8.03 -9.91 -9.07
N LEU A 28 -8.57 -11.09 -9.37
CA LEU A 28 -7.78 -12.27 -9.75
C LEU A 28 -6.94 -12.08 -11.04
N ASP A 29 -7.16 -11.00 -11.79
CA ASP A 29 -6.58 -10.80 -13.12
C ASP A 29 -5.59 -9.63 -13.24
N VAL A 30 -5.11 -9.03 -12.13
CA VAL A 30 -4.06 -8.01 -12.24
C VAL A 30 -2.72 -8.69 -12.56
N PRO A 31 -2.08 -8.41 -13.71
CA PRO A 31 -0.78 -8.98 -14.02
C PRO A 31 0.28 -8.43 -13.04
N GLY A 32 1.05 -9.33 -12.44
CA GLY A 32 2.10 -8.95 -11.50
C GLY A 32 2.85 -10.15 -10.92
N VAL A 33 3.96 -9.86 -10.25
CA VAL A 33 4.79 -10.86 -9.58
C VAL A 33 4.31 -11.00 -8.13
N VAL A 34 3.98 -12.23 -7.74
CA VAL A 34 3.56 -12.52 -6.36
C VAL A 34 4.77 -12.47 -5.42
N CYS A 35 4.73 -11.56 -4.45
CA CYS A 35 5.78 -11.33 -3.48
C CYS A 35 5.32 -11.81 -2.10
N ASN A 36 5.84 -12.97 -1.67
CA ASN A 36 5.44 -13.62 -0.43
C ASN A 36 6.19 -13.12 0.83
N ASP A 37 7.24 -12.32 0.64
CA ASP A 37 8.09 -11.76 1.70
C ASP A 37 8.82 -10.50 1.20
N GLY A 38 9.61 -9.87 2.09
CA GLY A 38 10.36 -8.66 1.78
C GLY A 38 11.48 -8.87 0.75
N ARG A 39 12.09 -10.06 0.70
CA ARG A 39 13.13 -10.40 -0.28
C ARG A 39 12.56 -10.50 -1.69
N ALA A 40 11.42 -11.15 -1.86
CA ALA A 40 10.70 -11.22 -3.12
C ALA A 40 10.28 -9.81 -3.59
N LEU A 41 9.81 -8.96 -2.66
CA LEU A 41 9.48 -7.57 -2.97
C LEU A 41 10.72 -6.76 -3.40
N ALA A 42 11.86 -6.91 -2.71
CA ALA A 42 13.11 -6.26 -3.10
C ALA A 42 13.61 -6.73 -4.48
N SER A 43 13.45 -8.02 -4.78
CA SER A 43 13.75 -8.59 -6.10
C SER A 43 12.85 -8.01 -7.20
N ALA A 44 11.54 -7.91 -6.94
CA ALA A 44 10.59 -7.29 -7.88
C ALA A 44 10.91 -5.81 -8.14
N LEU A 45 11.33 -5.07 -7.12
CA LEU A 45 11.80 -3.69 -7.26
C LEU A 45 13.07 -3.59 -8.12
N ALA A 46 13.98 -4.57 -8.03
CA ALA A 46 15.22 -4.59 -8.78
C ALA A 46 15.04 -5.04 -10.24
N ASP A 47 14.02 -5.84 -10.54
CA ASP A 47 13.75 -6.36 -11.87
C ASP A 47 13.10 -5.29 -12.79
N PRO A 48 13.76 -4.87 -13.88
CA PRO A 48 13.25 -3.83 -14.78
C PRO A 48 11.99 -4.23 -15.53
N SER A 49 11.70 -5.54 -15.66
CA SER A 49 10.50 -6.03 -16.36
C SER A 49 9.25 -6.05 -15.47
N THR A 50 9.44 -6.06 -14.15
CA THR A 50 8.32 -6.06 -13.21
C THR A 50 7.76 -4.64 -13.02
N THR A 51 6.45 -4.51 -13.22
CA THR A 51 5.68 -3.25 -13.03
C THR A 51 4.73 -3.32 -11.83
N THR A 52 4.35 -4.52 -11.41
CA THR A 52 3.43 -4.74 -10.28
C THR A 52 3.93 -5.87 -9.39
N ALA A 53 4.07 -5.58 -8.10
CA ALA A 53 4.28 -6.56 -7.04
C ALA A 53 2.96 -6.81 -6.29
N LEU A 54 2.52 -8.06 -6.27
CA LEU A 54 1.29 -8.49 -5.59
C LEU A 54 1.63 -9.07 -4.21
N LEU A 55 1.03 -8.51 -3.16
CA LEU A 55 1.19 -8.97 -1.78
C LEU A 55 -0.05 -9.78 -1.35
N PRO A 56 0.01 -11.12 -1.32
CA PRO A 56 -1.14 -11.95 -0.92
C PRO A 56 -1.33 -12.02 0.60
N ARG A 57 -0.33 -11.58 1.36
CA ARG A 57 -0.29 -11.62 2.82
C ARG A 57 0.56 -10.48 3.34
N ASP A 58 0.48 -10.24 4.65
CA ASP A 58 1.26 -9.20 5.30
C ASP A 58 2.76 -9.41 5.05
N CYS A 59 3.46 -8.31 4.81
CA CYS A 59 4.85 -8.30 4.42
C CYS A 59 5.63 -7.33 5.32
N ILE A 60 6.77 -7.79 5.80
CA ILE A 60 7.72 -7.00 6.59
C ILE A 60 8.97 -6.84 5.74
N LEU A 61 9.33 -5.61 5.43
CA LEU A 61 10.54 -5.26 4.71
C LEU A 61 11.66 -4.98 5.71
N ARG A 62 12.82 -5.62 5.49
CA ARG A 62 14.03 -5.47 6.31
C ARG A 62 15.17 -4.95 5.45
N GLY A 63 16.14 -4.28 6.08
CA GLY A 63 17.34 -3.83 5.38
C GLY A 63 18.12 -4.98 4.73
N SER A 64 18.11 -6.17 5.35
CA SER A 64 18.74 -7.39 4.84
C SER A 64 18.10 -7.93 3.56
N ASP A 65 16.83 -7.61 3.27
CA ASP A 65 16.14 -8.11 2.07
C ASP A 65 16.79 -7.58 0.79
N PHE A 66 17.48 -6.45 0.90
CA PHE A 66 18.23 -5.80 -0.17
C PHE A 66 19.68 -6.31 -0.32
N SER A 67 20.09 -7.34 0.43
CA SER A 67 21.47 -7.84 0.36
C SER A 67 21.79 -8.42 -1.02
N GLY A 68 22.91 -8.01 -1.60
CA GLY A 68 23.36 -8.47 -2.92
C GLY A 68 22.86 -7.63 -4.11
N PHE A 69 22.09 -6.57 -3.87
CA PHE A 69 21.79 -5.57 -4.90
C PHE A 69 22.75 -4.37 -4.82
N ALA A 70 23.00 -3.73 -5.95
CA ALA A 70 23.60 -2.40 -5.99
C ALA A 70 22.55 -1.37 -5.53
N LEU A 71 22.88 -0.56 -4.53
CA LEU A 71 21.94 0.37 -3.89
C LEU A 71 22.33 1.83 -4.14
N PRO A 72 21.35 2.75 -4.25
CA PRO A 72 19.91 2.50 -4.24
C PRO A 72 19.42 1.83 -5.53
N LEU A 73 18.38 1.00 -5.43
CA LEU A 73 17.68 0.44 -6.60
C LEU A 73 17.03 1.59 -7.37
N LEU A 74 17.50 1.86 -8.59
CA LEU A 74 16.94 2.91 -9.43
C LEU A 74 15.71 2.40 -10.19
N LEU A 75 14.51 2.86 -9.81
CA LEU A 75 13.29 2.59 -10.58
C LEU A 75 13.20 3.57 -11.75
N ARG A 76 13.30 3.05 -12.97
CA ARG A 76 13.10 3.82 -14.23
C ARG A 76 11.72 3.60 -14.86
N ARG A 77 10.84 2.89 -14.17
CA ARG A 77 9.47 2.57 -14.63
C ARG A 77 8.48 2.82 -13.53
N ASN A 78 7.23 3.07 -13.93
CA ASN A 78 6.11 3.07 -13.01
C ASN A 78 6.01 1.69 -12.35
N PHE A 79 5.86 1.71 -11.02
CA PHE A 79 5.86 0.50 -10.22
C PHE A 79 4.72 0.54 -9.22
N THR A 80 3.97 -0.55 -9.10
CA THR A 80 2.84 -0.67 -8.18
C THR A 80 3.10 -1.77 -7.16
N VAL A 81 2.98 -1.45 -5.89
CA VAL A 81 2.88 -2.43 -4.80
C VAL A 81 1.41 -2.55 -4.42
N MET A 82 0.82 -3.72 -4.64
CA MET A 82 -0.61 -3.94 -4.50
C MET A 82 -0.92 -5.07 -3.52
N GLY A 83 -1.79 -4.82 -2.54
CA GLY A 83 -2.40 -5.87 -1.74
C GLY A 83 -3.37 -6.70 -2.58
N SER A 84 -3.16 -8.02 -2.68
CA SER A 84 -4.00 -8.93 -3.47
C SER A 84 -4.94 -9.80 -2.63
N ALA A 85 -4.90 -9.67 -1.30
CA ALA A 85 -5.84 -10.37 -0.41
C ALA A 85 -7.26 -9.77 -0.48
N SER A 86 -8.23 -10.51 0.07
CA SER A 86 -9.61 -10.04 0.28
C SER A 86 -9.73 -8.96 1.37
N ARG A 87 -8.63 -8.68 2.08
CA ARG A 87 -8.51 -7.66 3.12
C ARG A 87 -7.35 -6.72 2.79
N PRO A 88 -7.29 -5.51 3.37
CA PRO A 88 -6.08 -4.70 3.34
C PRO A 88 -4.88 -5.52 3.85
N VAL A 89 -3.79 -5.50 3.07
CA VAL A 89 -2.55 -6.18 3.42
C VAL A 89 -1.62 -5.21 4.13
N THR A 90 -1.07 -5.63 5.25
CA THR A 90 -0.11 -4.81 6.00
C THR A 90 1.26 -4.89 5.32
N LEU A 91 1.79 -3.74 4.95
CA LEU A 91 3.17 -3.58 4.49
C LEU A 91 3.93 -2.76 5.53
N ASP A 92 4.69 -3.45 6.38
CA ASP A 92 5.60 -2.84 7.34
C ASP A 92 6.94 -2.57 6.65
N LEU A 93 7.26 -1.29 6.42
CA LEU A 93 8.51 -0.90 5.75
C LEU A 93 9.71 -0.87 6.70
N GLY A 94 9.53 -1.17 8.00
CA GLY A 94 10.62 -1.36 8.95
C GLY A 94 11.55 -0.15 9.13
N PHE A 95 11.12 1.06 8.77
CA PHE A 95 11.96 2.25 8.63
C PHE A 95 13.19 2.03 7.73
N VAL A 96 13.09 1.09 6.80
CA VAL A 96 14.14 0.82 5.81
C VAL A 96 14.36 2.09 5.02
N SER A 97 15.60 2.59 5.05
CA SER A 97 15.92 3.91 4.51
C SER A 97 16.82 3.85 3.29
N ARG A 98 16.56 4.74 2.31
CA ARG A 98 17.42 5.04 1.15
C ARG A 98 17.80 3.79 0.33
N LYS A 99 16.88 2.85 0.17
CA LYS A 99 17.10 1.61 -0.62
C LYS A 99 16.64 1.71 -2.06
N VAL A 100 15.70 2.59 -2.34
CA VAL A 100 15.11 2.75 -3.67
C VAL A 100 15.23 4.20 -4.08
N ARG A 101 15.57 4.49 -5.33
CA ARG A 101 15.51 5.84 -5.90
C ARG A 101 14.53 5.82 -7.06
N LEU A 102 13.64 6.80 -7.13
CA LEU A 102 12.76 6.97 -8.28
C LEU A 102 13.49 7.83 -9.31
N GLY A 103 13.57 7.36 -10.55
CA GLY A 103 14.03 8.20 -11.65
C GLY A 103 12.98 9.26 -12.00
N GLY A 104 13.39 10.32 -12.67
CA GLY A 104 12.47 11.40 -13.00
C GLY A 104 11.29 10.97 -13.87
N GLY A 105 10.09 11.47 -13.55
CA GLY A 105 8.83 11.13 -14.20
C GLY A 105 8.25 9.77 -13.82
N VAL A 106 8.89 9.03 -12.92
CA VAL A 106 8.40 7.73 -12.45
C VAL A 106 7.37 7.89 -11.33
N VAL A 107 6.31 7.07 -11.39
CA VAL A 107 5.31 6.96 -10.34
C VAL A 107 5.47 5.64 -9.58
N LEU A 108 5.73 5.72 -8.28
CA LEU A 108 5.60 4.59 -7.35
C LEU A 108 4.20 4.63 -6.73
N THR A 109 3.40 3.59 -6.96
CA THR A 109 2.05 3.48 -6.43
C THR A 109 1.97 2.42 -5.33
N PHE A 110 1.40 2.78 -4.19
CA PHE A 110 0.91 1.81 -3.21
C PHE A 110 -0.60 1.70 -3.38
N SER A 111 -1.10 0.47 -3.48
CA SER A 111 -2.52 0.17 -3.68
C SER A 111 -3.02 -0.88 -2.71
N ARG A 112 -4.13 -0.63 -2.02
CA ARG A 112 -4.79 -1.61 -1.13
C ARG A 112 -3.87 -2.20 -0.04
N VAL A 113 -2.97 -1.37 0.47
CA VAL A 113 -2.06 -1.72 1.57
C VAL A 113 -2.24 -0.80 2.76
N ALA A 114 -2.04 -1.35 3.95
CA ALA A 114 -1.83 -0.59 5.17
C ALA A 114 -0.32 -0.41 5.38
N LEU A 115 0.19 0.80 5.21
CA LEU A 115 1.61 1.12 5.37
C LEU A 115 1.93 1.39 6.84
N LEU A 116 2.85 0.60 7.40
CA LEU A 116 3.41 0.80 8.74
C LEU A 116 4.89 1.16 8.65
N LYS A 117 5.38 1.86 9.67
CA LYS A 117 6.80 2.22 9.84
C LYS A 117 7.45 2.72 8.55
N TYR A 118 6.69 3.50 7.80
CA TYR A 118 7.07 3.96 6.47
C TYR A 118 7.95 5.23 6.54
N ARG A 119 7.93 5.91 7.69
CA ARG A 119 8.71 7.10 7.99
C ARG A 119 8.98 7.22 9.50
N ALA A 120 10.25 7.39 9.88
CA ALA A 120 10.68 7.59 11.27
C ALA A 120 10.63 9.06 11.72
N GLY A 121 10.72 10.00 10.78
CA GLY A 121 10.73 11.45 11.05
C GLY A 121 9.34 12.06 11.28
N SER A 122 9.34 13.34 11.68
CA SER A 122 8.11 14.12 11.85
C SER A 122 7.31 14.22 10.55
N LEU A 123 5.99 14.09 10.67
CA LEU A 123 5.05 14.31 9.56
C LEU A 123 4.89 15.79 9.21
N ALA A 124 5.17 16.68 10.18
CA ALA A 124 5.13 18.12 9.95
C ALA A 124 6.25 18.58 9.01
N GLN A 125 7.33 17.80 8.89
CA GLN A 125 8.48 18.12 8.05
C GLN A 125 8.38 17.43 6.68
N ALA A 126 7.39 17.84 5.88
CA ALA A 126 7.10 17.37 4.52
C ALA A 126 6.72 15.87 4.40
N PRO A 127 5.77 15.49 3.52
CA PRO A 127 5.45 14.09 3.26
C PRO A 127 6.65 13.33 2.66
N GLY A 128 6.72 12.02 2.87
CA GLY A 128 7.81 11.20 2.30
C GLY A 128 7.82 9.77 2.83
N LEU A 129 8.72 8.98 2.26
CA LEU A 129 8.88 7.55 2.51
C LEU A 129 10.35 7.28 2.75
N ASP A 130 10.74 6.79 3.93
CA ASP A 130 12.16 6.59 4.28
C ASP A 130 12.86 5.67 3.28
N LEU A 131 12.11 4.71 2.71
CA LEU A 131 12.55 3.79 1.67
C LEU A 131 13.23 4.50 0.49
N LEU A 132 12.79 5.72 0.18
CA LEU A 132 13.26 6.49 -0.95
C LEU A 132 14.54 7.26 -0.64
N ALA A 133 15.55 7.09 -1.49
CA ALA A 133 16.70 7.97 -1.59
C ALA A 133 16.32 9.25 -2.36
N PRO A 134 17.02 10.37 -2.11
CA PRO A 134 16.83 11.59 -2.87
C PRO A 134 17.02 11.37 -4.39
N GLY A 135 16.26 12.10 -5.19
CA GLY A 135 16.50 12.21 -6.64
C GLY A 135 17.72 13.08 -6.95
N GLU A 136 18.16 13.05 -8.20
CA GLU A 136 19.19 13.98 -8.71
C GLU A 136 18.58 15.36 -8.95
N ALA A 137 19.39 16.42 -8.85
CA ALA A 137 18.92 17.81 -8.96
C ALA A 137 18.29 18.16 -10.31
N ASP A 138 18.78 17.54 -11.39
CA ASP A 138 18.38 17.84 -12.77
C ASP A 138 17.31 16.87 -13.33
N GLU A 139 16.82 15.93 -12.51
CA GLU A 139 15.81 14.96 -12.94
C GLU A 139 14.39 15.53 -12.84
N PRO A 140 13.48 15.17 -13.78
CA PRO A 140 12.06 15.49 -13.64
C PRO A 140 11.48 14.97 -12.31
N MET A 141 10.38 15.57 -11.85
CA MET A 141 9.75 15.14 -10.60
C MET A 141 9.26 13.69 -10.67
N ALA A 142 9.61 12.88 -9.66
CA ALA A 142 9.02 11.58 -9.42
C ALA A 142 7.82 11.69 -8.47
N LEU A 143 6.87 10.77 -8.58
CA LEU A 143 5.62 10.81 -7.82
C LEU A 143 5.46 9.58 -6.93
N LEU A 144 4.98 9.81 -5.71
CA LEU A 144 4.46 8.78 -4.83
C LEU A 144 2.93 8.87 -4.83
N ARG A 145 2.27 7.80 -5.27
CA ARG A 145 0.81 7.70 -5.30
C ARG A 145 0.33 6.70 -4.25
N LEU A 146 -0.66 7.11 -3.46
CA LEU A 146 -1.35 6.24 -2.52
C LEU A 146 -2.79 6.07 -3.00
N HIS A 147 -3.22 4.85 -3.22
CA HIS A 147 -4.55 4.53 -3.72
C HIS A 147 -5.19 3.47 -2.84
N GLU A 148 -6.36 3.74 -2.26
CA GLU A 148 -7.03 2.80 -1.33
C GLU A 148 -6.09 2.30 -0.22
N CYS A 149 -5.20 3.18 0.26
CA CYS A 149 -4.19 2.85 1.26
C CYS A 149 -4.59 3.40 2.62
N VAL A 150 -4.16 2.69 3.66
CA VAL A 150 -4.20 3.18 5.05
C VAL A 150 -2.77 3.50 5.45
N LEU A 151 -2.55 4.67 6.05
CA LEU A 151 -1.26 5.05 6.61
C LEU A 151 -1.36 4.98 8.14
N SER A 152 -0.45 4.23 8.77
CA SER A 152 -0.36 4.22 10.23
C SER A 152 0.72 5.18 10.70
N TYR A 153 0.33 6.01 11.67
CA TYR A 153 1.17 7.05 12.24
C TYR A 153 1.27 6.87 13.75
N ARG A 154 2.45 7.10 14.30
CA ARG A 154 2.65 7.20 15.75
C ARG A 154 2.54 8.67 16.14
N LEU A 155 1.37 9.06 16.63
CA LEU A 155 1.16 10.39 17.19
C LEU A 155 1.45 10.32 18.70
N CYS A 156 2.66 10.73 19.09
CA CYS A 156 2.98 11.00 20.49
C CYS A 156 2.81 12.50 20.71
N PHE A 157 1.57 12.94 20.98
CA PHE A 157 1.37 14.30 21.46
C PHE A 157 1.77 14.37 22.94
N PRO A 158 2.54 15.40 23.35
CA PRO A 158 2.70 15.73 24.77
C PRO A 158 1.32 15.77 25.44
N VAL A 159 1.18 15.16 26.61
CA VAL A 159 -0.10 15.12 27.36
C VAL A 159 -0.60 16.55 27.64
N GLU A 160 0.32 17.50 27.76
CA GLU A 160 0.07 18.92 27.98
C GLU A 160 -0.68 19.59 26.82
N LEU A 161 -0.62 19.02 25.59
CA LEU A 161 -1.32 19.54 24.41
C LEU A 161 -2.71 18.89 24.18
N MET A 162 -3.12 17.95 25.03
CA MET A 162 -4.40 17.23 24.91
C MET A 162 -5.46 17.66 25.95
N ARG A 163 -5.17 18.69 26.76
CA ARG A 163 -6.11 19.33 27.69
C ARG A 163 -6.53 20.70 27.14
#